data_AF-A0A835XBI5-F1
#
_entry.id   AF-A0A835XBI5-F1
#
_cell.length_a   1.000
_cell.length_b   1.000
_cell.length_c   1.000
_cell.angle_alpha   90.00
_cell.angle_beta   90.00
_cell.angle_gamma   90.00
#
_symmetry.space_group_name_H-M   'P 1'
#
loop_
_entity.id
_entity.type
_entity.pdbx_description
1 polymer ?
#
loop_
_entity_poly.entity_id
_entity_poly.type
_entity_poly.pdbx_seq_one_letter_code
_entity_poly.pdbx_strand_id
1 'polypeptide(L)'
;MRKMIFMIFAILCTVPILGVDAETPFDVTSDGVTIQSHQLDYETMSIIFAVEVSESPGTLKIAFDRDFFDAIYQGHDDEFLIIVDGELISYSEVRSTPYDRTVQFQLYDGVDEVEIFGTTLKGQIIEQNTESLLDNDVINFQQSEQELDENEELVNQVEQLKLENVELENENEGLSDKIFDLENLLDAMEDKISDLNAIIMEQIKVIYTWIKF
;
A
#
# COMPACT_ATOMS: atom_id res chain seq x y z
N MET A 1 -13.50 20.99 -27.84
CA MET A 1 -12.35 21.00 -26.91
C MET A 1 -12.77 21.70 -25.64
N ARG A 2 -12.99 20.93 -24.56
CA ARG A 2 -13.48 21.43 -23.27
C ARG A 2 -12.26 21.85 -22.46
N LYS A 3 -12.11 23.15 -22.20
CA LYS A 3 -11.04 23.68 -21.34
C LYS A 3 -11.38 23.28 -19.90
N MET A 4 -10.70 22.28 -19.36
CA MET A 4 -10.71 22.01 -17.93
C MET A 4 -9.93 23.12 -17.23
N ILE A 5 -10.64 23.97 -16.53
CA ILE A 5 -10.06 24.89 -15.55
C ILE A 5 -9.87 24.07 -14.27
N PHE A 6 -8.61 23.85 -13.90
CA PHE A 6 -8.24 23.39 -12.57
C PHE A 6 -8.38 24.58 -11.63
N MET A 7 -9.41 24.55 -10.79
CA MET A 7 -9.58 25.51 -9.71
C MET A 7 -8.80 24.97 -8.51
N ILE A 8 -7.60 25.51 -8.30
CA ILE A 8 -6.82 25.28 -7.07
C ILE A 8 -7.55 25.99 -5.94
N PHE A 9 -8.06 25.23 -4.98
CA PHE A 9 -8.61 25.76 -3.74
C PHE A 9 -7.43 25.96 -2.78
N ALA A 10 -6.87 27.18 -2.74
CA ALA A 10 -5.97 27.56 -1.65
C ALA A 10 -6.83 27.87 -0.43
N ILE A 11 -6.90 26.93 0.52
CA ILE A 11 -7.47 27.17 1.85
C ILE A 11 -6.50 28.12 2.56
N LEU A 12 -6.86 29.40 2.66
CA LEU A 12 -6.19 30.35 3.54
C LEU A 12 -6.68 30.09 4.96
N CYS A 13 -6.11 29.08 5.62
CA CYS A 13 -6.19 28.99 7.07
C CYS A 13 -5.19 30.00 7.62
N THR A 14 -5.67 31.13 8.15
CA THR A 14 -4.79 32.09 8.82
C THR A 14 -4.46 31.54 10.20
N VAL A 15 -3.34 30.81 10.29
CA VAL A 15 -2.83 30.34 11.58
C VAL A 15 -2.07 31.50 12.22
N PRO A 16 -2.29 31.81 13.51
CA PRO A 16 -1.56 32.87 14.18
C PRO A 16 -0.08 32.52 14.27
N ILE A 17 0.76 33.29 13.58
CA ILE A 17 2.22 33.28 13.75
C ILE A 17 2.51 34.03 15.05
N LEU A 18 2.94 33.33 16.08
CA LEU A 18 3.36 33.93 17.34
C LEU A 18 4.86 34.17 17.30
N GLY A 19 5.28 35.41 17.59
CA GLY A 19 6.70 35.72 17.79
C GLY A 19 7.25 34.99 19.02
N VAL A 20 8.57 34.81 19.06
CA VAL A 20 9.30 34.08 20.13
C VAL A 20 9.11 34.69 21.53
N ASP A 21 8.64 35.95 21.64
CA ASP A 21 8.33 36.65 22.91
C ASP A 21 6.89 36.46 23.43
N ALA A 22 6.04 35.67 22.76
CA ALA A 22 4.78 35.25 23.36
C ALA A 22 5.08 34.30 24.53
N GLU A 23 4.44 34.45 25.68
CA GLU A 23 4.54 33.47 26.78
C GLU A 23 4.05 32.11 26.29
N THR A 24 4.98 31.29 25.80
CA THR A 24 4.74 29.91 25.38
C THR A 24 5.03 28.98 26.55
N PRO A 25 4.23 27.94 26.78
CA PRO A 25 4.45 26.97 27.85
C PRO A 25 5.47 25.90 27.43
N PHE A 26 6.48 26.30 26.65
CA PHE A 26 7.63 25.49 26.35
C PHE A 26 8.90 26.33 26.49
N ASP A 27 9.92 25.73 27.11
CA ASP A 27 11.22 26.35 27.31
C ASP A 27 12.20 25.85 26.26
N VAL A 28 12.89 26.78 25.60
CA VAL A 28 13.88 26.45 24.57
C VAL A 28 15.27 26.74 25.10
N THR A 29 16.17 25.77 24.93
CA THR A 29 17.61 25.95 25.07
C THR A 29 18.26 25.51 23.77
N SER A 30 19.01 26.40 23.14
CA SER A 30 19.72 26.08 21.90
C SER A 30 21.19 26.48 21.98
N ASP A 31 22.01 25.79 21.20
CA ASP A 31 23.41 26.10 20.93
C ASP A 31 23.62 25.98 19.42
N GLY A 32 24.04 27.05 18.74
CA GLY A 32 24.15 27.07 17.27
C GLY A 32 22.83 27.06 16.49
N VAL A 33 21.67 27.18 17.15
CA VAL A 33 20.34 27.24 16.51
C VAL A 33 19.54 28.42 17.05
N THR A 34 18.88 29.16 16.16
CA THR A 34 17.91 30.22 16.51
C THR A 34 16.53 29.80 16.02
N ILE A 35 15.52 29.81 16.89
CA ILE A 35 14.11 29.71 16.46
C ILE A 35 13.67 31.10 16.02
N GLN A 36 13.23 31.24 14.77
CA GLN A 36 12.74 32.49 14.21
C GLN A 36 11.25 32.70 14.52
N SER A 37 10.45 31.64 14.43
CA SER A 37 9.03 31.66 14.76
C SER A 37 8.52 30.25 15.06
N HIS A 38 7.33 30.17 15.65
CA HIS A 38 6.62 28.91 15.80
C HIS A 38 5.15 29.06 15.39
N GLN A 39 4.56 27.95 14.98
CA GLN A 39 3.16 27.84 14.61
C GLN A 39 2.58 26.58 15.24
N LEU A 40 1.40 26.73 15.84
CA LEU A 40 0.65 25.61 16.38
C LEU A 40 -0.31 25.11 15.30
N ASP A 41 -0.23 23.82 14.97
CA ASP A 41 -1.18 23.17 14.08
C ASP A 41 -2.09 22.25 14.89
N TYR A 42 -3.34 22.69 15.05
CA TYR A 42 -4.38 21.95 15.77
C TYR A 42 -5.03 20.85 14.93
N GLU A 43 -4.82 20.81 13.62
CA GLU A 43 -5.35 19.73 12.78
C GLU A 43 -4.50 18.46 12.95
N THR A 44 -3.18 18.64 13.04
CA THR A 44 -2.21 17.54 13.17
C THR A 44 -1.64 17.36 14.57
N MET A 45 -2.02 18.23 15.52
CA MET A 45 -1.42 18.35 16.85
C MET A 45 0.11 18.39 16.79
N SER A 46 0.60 19.38 16.07
CA SER A 46 2.03 19.63 15.90
C SER A 46 2.42 21.07 16.20
N ILE A 47 3.71 21.26 16.44
CA ILE A 47 4.34 22.56 16.53
C ILE A 47 5.38 22.64 15.43
N ILE A 48 5.22 23.60 14.53
CA ILE A 48 6.13 23.88 13.43
C ILE A 48 7.02 25.04 13.86
N PHE A 49 8.33 24.84 13.82
CA PHE A 49 9.35 25.83 14.14
C PHE A 49 10.09 26.22 12.86
N ALA A 50 10.10 27.51 12.55
CA ALA A 50 11.05 28.07 11.60
C ALA A 50 12.36 28.31 12.34
N VAL A 51 13.46 27.76 11.84
CA VAL A 51 14.76 27.78 12.51
C VAL A 51 15.86 28.34 11.59
N GLU A 52 16.95 28.77 12.20
CA GLU A 52 18.18 29.14 11.52
C GLU A 52 19.35 28.50 12.25
N VAL A 53 20.13 27.67 11.55
CA VAL A 53 21.32 27.01 12.08
C VAL A 53 22.54 27.88 11.80
N SER A 54 23.15 28.41 12.86
CA SER A 54 24.32 29.30 12.78
C SER A 54 25.65 28.56 13.05
N GLU A 55 25.60 27.40 13.71
CA GLU A 55 26.72 26.49 13.89
C GLU A 55 26.26 25.06 13.62
N SER A 56 27.03 24.27 12.88
CA SER A 56 26.67 22.89 12.53
C SER A 56 27.67 21.86 13.10
N PRO A 57 27.20 20.85 13.87
CA PRO A 57 25.82 20.63 14.26
C PRO A 57 25.37 21.61 15.36
N GLY A 58 24.18 22.17 15.19
CA GLY A 58 23.50 22.97 16.21
C GLY A 58 22.66 22.04 17.09
N THR A 59 22.55 22.33 18.38
CA THR A 59 21.73 21.54 19.31
C THR A 59 20.47 22.33 19.68
N LEU A 60 19.31 21.69 19.52
CA LEU A 60 18.03 22.22 19.97
C LEU A 60 17.47 21.33 21.07
N LYS A 61 17.12 21.94 22.21
CA LYS A 61 16.49 21.27 23.34
C LYS A 61 15.22 22.04 23.72
N ILE A 62 14.11 21.34 23.77
CA ILE A 62 12.79 21.93 24.02
C ILE A 62 12.13 21.16 25.16
N ALA A 63 11.70 21.87 26.20
CA ALA A 63 10.92 21.32 27.30
C ALA A 63 9.45 21.74 27.13
N PHE A 64 8.56 20.78 26.99
CA PHE A 64 7.12 20.98 26.85
C PHE A 64 6.43 20.79 28.20
N ASP A 65 5.52 21.70 28.56
CA ASP A 65 4.50 21.45 29.58
C ASP A 65 3.50 20.41 29.05
N ARG A 66 3.33 19.30 29.78
CA ARG A 66 2.48 18.18 29.36
C ARG A 66 1.00 18.55 29.26
N ASP A 67 0.54 19.55 30.01
CA ASP A 67 -0.84 20.05 29.89
C ASP A 67 -1.05 20.84 28.59
N PHE A 68 0.05 21.36 28.02
CA PHE A 68 0.02 22.09 26.76
C PHE A 68 0.35 21.23 25.55
N PHE A 69 1.38 20.41 25.57
CA PHE A 69 1.78 19.59 24.44
C PHE A 69 2.46 18.32 24.91
N ASP A 70 1.88 17.18 24.53
CA ASP A 70 2.37 15.87 24.94
C ASP A 70 2.08 14.81 23.88
N ALA A 71 2.81 13.71 23.96
CA ALA A 71 2.55 12.47 23.24
C ALA A 71 2.14 11.40 24.27
N ILE A 72 0.85 11.10 24.30
CA ILE A 72 0.22 10.09 25.16
C ILE A 72 -0.61 9.14 24.30
N TYR A 73 -0.44 7.84 24.53
CA TYR A 73 -1.25 6.77 23.95
C TYR A 73 -1.81 5.86 25.06
N GLN A 74 -3.13 5.64 25.07
CA GLN A 74 -3.83 4.83 26.07
C GLN A 74 -3.48 5.18 27.54
N GLY A 75 -3.21 6.46 27.82
CA GLY A 75 -2.87 6.94 29.16
C GLY A 75 -1.41 6.70 29.57
N HIS A 76 -0.55 6.30 28.63
CA HIS A 76 0.89 6.13 28.83
C HIS A 76 1.68 7.09 27.93
N ASP A 77 2.86 7.49 28.38
CA ASP A 77 3.79 8.30 27.58
C ASP A 77 4.11 7.56 26.27
N ASP A 78 3.92 8.25 25.15
CA ASP A 78 4.26 7.80 23.81
C ASP A 78 5.41 8.66 23.25
N GLU A 79 5.96 8.28 22.10
CA GLU A 79 7.02 9.04 21.44
C GLU A 79 6.48 10.26 20.70
N PHE A 80 7.16 11.39 20.82
CA PHE A 80 7.03 12.48 19.84
C PHE A 80 7.57 12.01 18.49
N LEU A 81 7.01 12.53 17.40
CA LEU A 81 7.62 12.42 16.07
C LEU A 81 8.25 13.76 15.69
N ILE A 82 9.50 13.75 15.24
CA ILE A 82 10.24 14.96 14.86
C ILE A 82 10.65 14.87 13.40
N ILE A 83 10.17 15.81 12.60
CA ILE A 83 10.47 15.93 11.17
C ILE A 83 11.31 17.19 10.96
N VAL A 84 12.40 17.07 10.21
CA VAL A 84 13.28 18.18 9.84
C VAL A 84 13.34 18.27 8.32
N ASP A 85 12.91 19.40 7.76
CA ASP A 85 12.74 19.60 6.31
C ASP A 85 12.06 18.42 5.57
N GLY A 86 11.07 17.80 6.20
CA GLY A 86 10.35 16.65 5.65
C GLY A 86 10.98 15.27 5.89
N GLU A 87 12.12 15.17 6.59
CA GLU A 87 12.74 13.90 6.98
C GLU A 87 12.54 13.59 8.47
N LEU A 88 12.10 12.36 8.77
CA LEU A 88 11.96 11.89 10.15
C LEU A 88 13.33 11.66 10.79
N ILE A 89 13.56 12.25 11.96
CA ILE A 89 14.82 12.12 12.70
C ILE A 89 14.64 11.42 14.05
N SER A 90 15.75 10.93 14.61
CA SER A 90 15.79 10.49 16.00
C SER A 90 16.15 11.64 16.94
N TYR A 91 15.68 11.53 18.18
CA TYR A 91 15.97 12.49 19.25
C TYR A 91 16.24 11.75 20.57
N SER A 92 16.77 12.49 21.55
CA SER A 92 16.91 12.01 22.92
C SER A 92 15.88 12.70 23.80
N GLU A 93 15.08 11.93 24.52
CA GLU A 93 14.33 12.45 25.66
C GLU A 93 15.26 12.54 26.87
N VAL A 94 15.65 13.75 27.24
CA VAL A 94 16.65 13.99 28.31
C VAL A 94 16.00 14.15 29.68
N ARG A 95 14.68 14.37 29.74
CA ARG A 95 13.89 14.46 30.97
C ARG A 95 12.43 14.14 30.68
N SER A 96 11.82 13.29 31.50
CA SER A 96 10.37 13.08 31.55
C SER A 96 9.91 13.07 33.00
N THR A 97 8.93 13.92 33.29
CA THR A 97 8.27 14.04 34.59
C THR A 97 6.75 14.06 34.38
N PRO A 98 5.94 14.00 35.45
CA PRO A 98 4.50 14.20 35.33
C PRO A 98 4.07 15.59 34.83
N TYR A 99 4.97 16.57 34.77
CA TYR A 99 4.65 17.96 34.42
C TYR A 99 5.30 18.41 33.12
N ASP A 100 6.48 17.88 32.79
CA ASP A 100 7.23 18.28 31.60
C ASP A 100 7.94 17.11 30.93
N ARG A 101 8.14 17.22 29.61
CA ARG A 101 9.01 16.35 28.81
C ARG A 101 9.98 17.18 28.00
N THR A 102 11.25 16.79 27.98
CA THR A 102 12.32 17.54 27.33
C THR A 102 12.98 16.69 26.26
N VAL A 103 12.85 17.12 25.00
CA VAL A 103 13.47 16.48 23.84
C VAL A 103 14.71 17.25 23.42
N GLN A 104 15.72 16.55 22.90
CA GLN A 104 16.95 17.12 22.38
C GLN A 104 17.37 16.44 21.09
N PHE A 105 17.71 17.22 20.07
CA PHE A 105 18.19 16.74 18.78
C PHE A 105 19.17 17.73 18.15
N GLN A 106 19.87 17.29 17.10
CA GLN A 106 20.84 18.11 16.36
C GLN A 106 20.27 18.53 15.00
N LEU A 107 20.59 19.75 14.60
CA LEU A 107 20.26 20.32 13.30
C LEU A 107 21.55 20.65 12.53
N TYR A 108 21.49 20.55 11.21
CA TYR A 108 22.63 20.77 10.32
C TYR A 108 22.42 22.01 9.45
N ASP A 109 23.49 22.48 8.82
CA ASP A 109 23.44 23.64 7.94
C ASP A 109 22.37 23.46 6.85
N GLY A 110 21.58 24.51 6.61
CA GLY A 110 20.53 24.53 5.59
C GLY A 110 19.17 24.04 6.07
N VAL A 111 19.03 23.63 7.33
CA VAL A 111 17.72 23.36 7.93
C VAL A 111 16.98 24.65 8.21
N ASP A 112 15.76 24.73 7.69
CA ASP A 112 14.87 25.90 7.84
C ASP A 112 13.61 25.56 8.66
N GLU A 113 13.19 24.29 8.71
CA GLU A 113 11.94 23.87 9.36
C GLU A 113 12.11 22.63 10.24
N VAL A 114 11.47 22.67 11.41
CA VAL A 114 11.33 21.53 12.32
C VAL A 114 9.87 21.40 12.74
N GLU A 115 9.30 20.23 12.54
CA GLU A 115 7.95 19.89 13.00
C GLU A 115 8.02 18.84 14.11
N ILE A 116 7.31 19.09 15.22
CA ILE A 116 7.20 18.16 16.33
C ILE A 116 5.73 17.80 16.52
N PHE A 117 5.41 16.52 16.39
CA PHE A 117 4.05 15.98 16.53
C PHE A 117 3.88 15.32 17.90
N GLY A 118 2.70 15.57 18.49
CA GLY A 118 2.23 14.92 19.70
C GLY A 118 0.80 14.39 19.50
N THR A 119 0.14 14.06 20.61
CA THR A 119 -1.28 13.65 20.60
C THR A 119 -2.18 14.65 21.33
N THR A 120 -1.59 15.59 22.08
CA THR A 120 -2.32 16.64 22.80
C THR A 120 -1.73 18.02 22.49
N LEU A 121 -2.60 19.03 22.34
CA LEU A 121 -2.23 20.43 22.15
C LEU A 121 -3.25 21.35 22.85
N LYS A 122 -2.81 22.15 23.84
CA LYS A 122 -3.64 22.99 24.73
C LYS A 122 -4.81 22.24 25.38
N GLY A 123 -4.57 21.01 25.83
CA GLY A 123 -5.62 20.14 26.36
C GLY A 123 -6.65 19.67 25.33
N GLN A 124 -6.53 20.06 24.05
CA GLN A 124 -7.19 19.36 22.96
C GLN A 124 -6.40 18.10 22.73
N ILE A 125 -6.99 16.99 23.09
CA ILE A 125 -6.49 15.70 22.66
C ILE A 125 -6.96 15.57 21.21
N ILE A 126 -6.17 14.97 20.32
CA ILE A 126 -6.81 14.19 19.27
C ILE A 126 -7.64 13.19 20.06
N GLU A 127 -8.94 13.43 20.20
CA GLU A 127 -9.85 12.31 20.38
C GLU A 127 -9.56 11.45 19.17
N GLN A 128 -8.64 10.50 19.36
CA GLN A 128 -8.78 9.22 18.75
C GLN A 128 -10.14 8.80 19.27
N ASN A 129 -11.18 9.18 18.51
CA ASN A 129 -12.34 8.35 18.34
C ASN A 129 -11.71 6.98 18.13
N THR A 130 -11.63 6.24 19.22
CA THR A 130 -11.30 4.83 19.24
C THR A 130 -12.46 4.05 18.61
N GLU A 131 -13.44 4.76 18.03
CA GLU A 131 -14.46 4.33 17.10
C GLU A 131 -14.29 4.91 15.66
N SER A 132 -13.26 5.70 15.33
CA SER A 132 -13.02 6.18 13.94
C SER A 132 -11.56 6.24 13.46
N LEU A 133 -10.56 6.08 14.34
CA LEU A 133 -9.16 5.85 13.96
C LEU A 133 -8.69 4.41 14.26
N LEU A 134 -9.25 3.75 15.28
CA LEU A 134 -9.05 2.31 15.47
C LEU A 134 -9.79 1.44 14.45
N ASP A 135 -10.85 1.96 13.83
CA ASP A 135 -11.45 1.26 12.70
C ASP A 135 -10.45 1.27 11.54
N ASN A 136 -9.88 2.40 11.12
CA ASN A 136 -9.01 2.37 9.95
C ASN A 136 -7.71 1.57 10.14
N ASP A 137 -7.02 1.60 11.28
CA ASP A 137 -5.76 0.85 11.43
C ASP A 137 -5.97 -0.61 11.85
N VAL A 138 -6.94 -0.93 12.72
CA VAL A 138 -7.22 -2.34 13.08
C VAL A 138 -8.01 -3.02 11.96
N ILE A 139 -8.95 -2.32 11.30
CA ILE A 139 -9.58 -2.85 10.08
C ILE A 139 -8.53 -2.95 8.99
N ASN A 140 -7.60 -2.01 8.77
CA ASN A 140 -6.57 -2.18 7.75
C ASN A 140 -5.53 -3.26 8.10
N PHE A 141 -5.17 -3.49 9.37
CA PHE A 141 -4.31 -4.61 9.77
C PHE A 141 -5.03 -5.96 9.70
N GLN A 142 -6.27 -6.06 10.21
CA GLN A 142 -7.08 -7.27 10.12
C GLN A 142 -7.50 -7.56 8.68
N GLN A 143 -7.83 -6.53 7.89
CA GLN A 143 -8.03 -6.65 6.44
C GLN A 143 -6.73 -7.00 5.76
N SER A 144 -5.56 -6.45 6.13
CA SER A 144 -4.30 -6.83 5.47
C SER A 144 -3.91 -8.28 5.75
N GLU A 145 -4.15 -8.78 6.97
CA GLU A 145 -3.90 -10.18 7.34
C GLU A 145 -4.95 -11.10 6.68
N GLN A 146 -6.23 -10.72 6.69
CA GLN A 146 -7.29 -11.47 6.01
C GLN A 146 -7.11 -11.45 4.47
N GLU A 147 -6.70 -10.33 3.89
CA GLU A 147 -6.34 -10.22 2.48
C GLU A 147 -5.06 -11.00 2.18
N LEU A 148 -4.11 -11.11 3.12
CA LEU A 148 -2.96 -11.99 2.98
C LEU A 148 -3.39 -13.46 2.90
N ASP A 149 -4.24 -13.89 3.84
CA ASP A 149 -4.78 -15.24 3.91
C ASP A 149 -5.64 -15.58 2.67
N GLU A 150 -6.50 -14.65 2.23
CA GLU A 150 -7.31 -14.79 1.01
C GLU A 150 -6.42 -14.82 -0.24
N ASN A 151 -5.36 -14.00 -0.30
CA ASN A 151 -4.40 -14.02 -1.41
C ASN A 151 -3.58 -15.31 -1.42
N GLU A 152 -3.19 -15.85 -0.27
CA GLU A 152 -2.50 -17.13 -0.16
C GLU A 152 -3.42 -18.28 -0.63
N GLU A 153 -4.69 -18.27 -0.23
CA GLU A 153 -5.67 -19.25 -0.71
C GLU A 153 -5.88 -19.14 -2.22
N LEU A 154 -6.03 -17.93 -2.77
CA LEU A 154 -6.16 -17.70 -4.21
C LEU A 154 -4.92 -18.16 -4.97
N VAL A 155 -3.72 -17.93 -4.44
CA VAL A 155 -2.46 -18.41 -5.04
C VAL A 155 -2.45 -19.94 -5.11
N ASN A 156 -2.85 -20.61 -4.03
CA ASN A 156 -2.96 -22.07 -3.99
C ASN A 156 -4.00 -22.60 -5.00
N GLN A 157 -5.16 -21.95 -5.11
CA GLN A 157 -6.18 -22.30 -6.11
C GLN A 157 -5.67 -22.11 -7.54
N VAL A 158 -4.97 -21.00 -7.81
CA VAL A 158 -4.37 -20.74 -9.13
C VAL A 158 -3.31 -21.78 -9.47
N GLU A 159 -2.52 -22.24 -8.48
CA GLU A 159 -1.54 -23.30 -8.69
C GLU A 159 -2.20 -24.65 -9.00
N GLN A 160 -3.28 -25.00 -8.28
CA GLN A 160 -4.07 -26.19 -8.59
C GLN A 160 -4.71 -26.14 -9.98
N LEU A 161 -5.32 -25.01 -10.35
CA LEU A 161 -5.92 -24.83 -11.68
C LEU A 161 -4.88 -24.88 -12.80
N LYS A 162 -3.64 -24.42 -12.55
CA LYS A 162 -2.55 -24.58 -13.50
C LYS A 162 -2.18 -26.05 -13.70
N LEU A 163 -2.13 -26.83 -12.63
CA LEU A 163 -1.87 -28.27 -12.72
C LEU A 163 -2.99 -29.01 -13.46
N GLU A 164 -4.25 -28.69 -13.14
CA GLU A 164 -5.43 -29.26 -13.81
C GLU A 164 -5.46 -28.92 -15.30
N ASN A 165 -5.14 -27.67 -15.68
CA ASN A 165 -5.06 -27.29 -17.10
C ASN A 165 -3.98 -28.07 -17.85
N VAL A 166 -2.82 -28.31 -17.22
CA VAL A 166 -1.76 -29.15 -17.83
C VAL A 166 -2.24 -30.59 -18.01
N GLU A 167 -2.98 -31.15 -17.05
CA GLU A 167 -3.55 -32.49 -17.18
C GLU A 167 -4.56 -32.57 -18.32
N LEU A 168 -5.46 -31.58 -18.43
CA LEU A 168 -6.43 -31.48 -19.52
C LEU A 168 -5.78 -31.28 -20.90
N GLU A 169 -4.69 -30.51 -20.98
CA GLU A 169 -3.92 -30.35 -22.22
C GLU A 169 -3.34 -31.69 -22.68
N ASN A 170 -2.74 -32.46 -21.76
CA ASN A 170 -2.21 -33.79 -22.06
C ASN A 170 -3.32 -34.77 -22.46
N GLU A 171 -4.48 -34.73 -21.80
CA GLU A 171 -5.63 -35.57 -22.16
C GLU A 171 -6.13 -35.23 -23.57
N ASN A 172 -6.24 -33.94 -23.90
CA ASN A 172 -6.66 -33.49 -25.22
C ASN A 172 -5.67 -33.88 -26.32
N GLU A 173 -4.37 -33.81 -26.07
CA GLU A 173 -3.35 -34.33 -26.99
C GLU A 173 -3.55 -35.84 -27.23
N GLY A 174 -3.70 -36.62 -26.16
CA GLY A 174 -3.94 -38.06 -26.28
C GLY A 174 -5.27 -38.42 -26.97
N LEU A 175 -6.30 -37.57 -26.85
CA LEU A 175 -7.54 -37.72 -27.60
C LEU A 175 -7.36 -37.37 -29.09
N SER A 176 -6.57 -36.34 -29.41
CA SER A 176 -6.22 -35.97 -30.78
C SER A 176 -5.54 -37.13 -31.51
N ASP A 177 -4.59 -37.80 -30.87
CA ASP A 177 -3.91 -38.98 -31.44
C ASP A 177 -4.88 -40.13 -31.73
N LYS A 178 -5.80 -40.41 -30.80
CA LYS A 178 -6.84 -41.43 -31.00
C LYS A 178 -7.79 -41.08 -32.13
N ILE A 179 -8.15 -39.80 -32.30
CA ILE A 179 -9.00 -39.35 -33.41
C ILE A 179 -8.27 -39.57 -34.73
N PHE A 180 -7.00 -39.21 -34.81
CA PHE A 180 -6.19 -39.43 -36.01
C PHE A 180 -6.11 -40.92 -36.40
N ASP A 181 -5.90 -41.81 -35.43
CA ASP A 181 -5.89 -43.25 -35.67
C ASP A 181 -7.25 -43.77 -36.18
N LEU A 182 -8.36 -43.24 -35.64
CA LEU A 182 -9.71 -43.61 -36.06
C LEU A 182 -10.05 -43.09 -37.46
N GLU A 183 -9.61 -41.88 -37.81
CA GLU A 183 -9.77 -41.32 -39.17
C GLU A 183 -9.03 -42.18 -40.19
N ASN A 184 -7.79 -42.57 -39.92
CA ASN A 184 -7.03 -43.47 -40.79
C ASN A 184 -7.73 -44.84 -40.97
N LEU A 185 -8.33 -45.37 -39.90
CA LEU A 185 -9.07 -46.63 -39.96
C LEU A 185 -10.35 -46.47 -40.79
N LEU A 186 -11.05 -45.35 -40.65
CA LEU A 186 -12.25 -45.04 -41.42
C LEU A 186 -11.93 -44.95 -42.92
N ASP A 187 -10.88 -44.21 -43.30
CA ASP A 187 -10.43 -44.10 -44.69
C ASP A 187 -10.12 -45.48 -45.29
N ALA A 188 -9.38 -46.32 -44.54
CA ALA A 188 -9.07 -47.69 -44.97
C ALA A 188 -10.33 -48.59 -45.10
N MET A 189 -11.37 -48.33 -44.31
CA MET A 189 -12.66 -49.01 -44.44
C MET A 189 -13.45 -48.53 -45.67
N GLU A 190 -13.46 -47.23 -45.94
CA GLU A 190 -14.10 -46.65 -47.11
C GLU A 190 -13.47 -47.19 -48.41
N ASP A 191 -12.15 -47.29 -48.45
CA ASP A 191 -11.41 -47.92 -49.57
C ASP A 191 -11.85 -49.38 -49.78
N LYS A 192 -11.91 -50.17 -48.71
CA LYS A 192 -12.38 -51.57 -48.80
C LYS A 192 -13.82 -51.70 -49.28
N ILE A 193 -14.70 -50.78 -48.86
CA ILE A 193 -16.10 -50.76 -49.31
C ILE A 193 -16.15 -50.42 -50.82
N SER A 194 -15.35 -49.46 -51.25
CA SER A 194 -15.21 -49.09 -52.67
C SER A 194 -14.75 -50.28 -53.51
N ASP A 195 -13.68 -50.97 -53.10
CA ASP A 195 -13.16 -52.17 -53.75
C ASP A 195 -14.22 -53.28 -53.83
N LEU A 196 -14.93 -53.53 -52.72
CA LEU A 196 -15.98 -54.55 -52.67
C LEU A 196 -17.13 -54.21 -53.64
N ASN A 197 -17.54 -52.95 -53.68
CA ASN A 197 -18.55 -52.49 -54.62
C ASN A 197 -18.10 -52.67 -56.07
N ALA A 198 -16.84 -52.37 -56.40
CA ALA A 198 -16.29 -52.60 -57.73
C ALA A 198 -16.31 -54.08 -58.13
N ILE A 199 -15.94 -54.98 -57.20
CA ILE A 199 -16.00 -56.43 -57.42
C ILE A 199 -17.44 -56.90 -57.68
N ILE A 200 -18.39 -56.45 -56.85
CA ILE A 200 -19.81 -56.81 -57.01
C ILE A 200 -20.33 -56.34 -58.36
N MET A 201 -20.01 -55.12 -58.78
CA MET A 201 -20.43 -54.58 -60.07
C MET A 201 -19.88 -55.40 -61.25
N GLU A 202 -18.63 -55.85 -61.18
CA GLU A 202 -18.06 -56.71 -62.22
C GLU A 202 -18.70 -58.11 -62.23
N GLN A 203 -18.99 -58.69 -61.06
CA GLN A 203 -19.72 -59.96 -60.99
C GLN A 203 -21.14 -59.87 -61.58
N ILE A 204 -21.87 -58.79 -61.26
CA ILE A 204 -23.19 -58.51 -61.83
C ILE A 204 -23.12 -58.46 -63.36
N LYS A 205 -22.10 -57.79 -63.92
CA LYS A 205 -21.87 -57.70 -65.37
C LYS A 205 -21.59 -59.06 -66.02
N VAL A 206 -20.80 -59.92 -65.37
CA VAL A 206 -20.55 -61.30 -65.83
C VAL A 206 -21.86 -62.10 -65.85
N ILE A 207 -22.66 -62.03 -64.78
CA ILE A 207 -23.96 -62.72 -64.69
C ILE A 207 -24.91 -62.25 -65.80
N TYR A 208 -25.02 -60.94 -66.03
CA TYR A 208 -25.83 -60.40 -67.14
C TYR A 208 -25.37 -60.89 -68.51
N THR A 209 -24.08 -61.18 -68.67
CA THR A 209 -23.55 -61.74 -69.91
C THR A 209 -23.99 -63.20 -70.08
N TRP A 210 -23.94 -64.02 -69.01
CA TRP A 210 -24.38 -65.42 -69.06
C TRP A 210 -25.88 -65.59 -69.32
N ILE A 211 -26.73 -64.69 -68.82
CA ILE A 211 -28.20 -64.75 -69.01
C ILE A 211 -28.61 -64.40 -70.46
N LYS A 212 -27.77 -63.68 -71.22
CA LYS A 212 -28.07 -63.24 -72.59
C LYS A 212 -27.70 -64.24 -73.69
N PHE A 213 -27.13 -65.39 -73.33
CA PHE A 213 -26.90 -66.53 -74.22
C PHE A 213 -27.88 -67.67 -73.89
#